data_AF-A0A932KCE3-F1
#
_entry.id   AF-A0A932KCE3-F1
#
_cell.length_a   1.000
_cell.length_b   1.000
_cell.length_c   1.000
_cell.angle_alpha   90.00
_cell.angle_beta   90.00
_cell.angle_gamma   90.00
#
_symmetry.space_group_name_H-M   'P 1'
#
loop_
_entity.id
_entity.type
_entity.pdbx_description
1 polymer ?
#
loop_
_entity_poly.entity_id
_entity_poly.type
_entity_poly.pdbx_seq_one_letter_code
_entity_poly.pdbx_strand_id
1 'polypeptide(L)'
;MKRHSVLAVVLCLPIVLFGGTCVVQDILFGINVEGRLKRAADANSVELAIQEMDAVVTYLEVNHMTGGYTSILYRTPDEDVGFWYQNLKSALEELKRVRPETTPLERTNILMKLMETLIDSGENGKSIITIPRGIAVFPHNTLYCLWAILGGITAIVGVVQAFLKSI
;
A
#
# COMPACT_ATOMS: atom_id res chain seq x y z
N MET A 1 -20.70 -8.01 -39.04
CA MET A 1 -19.32 -7.91 -38.51
C MET A 1 -19.17 -6.87 -37.40
N LYS A 2 -19.46 -5.57 -37.62
CA LYS A 2 -19.14 -4.48 -36.66
C LYS A 2 -19.77 -4.58 -35.25
N ARG A 3 -21.03 -4.99 -35.11
CA ARG A 3 -21.73 -5.05 -33.79
C ARG A 3 -21.11 -6.03 -32.79
N HIS A 4 -20.59 -7.17 -33.27
CA HIS A 4 -20.02 -8.20 -32.38
C HIS A 4 -18.61 -7.85 -31.93
N SER A 5 -17.83 -7.16 -32.78
CA SER A 5 -16.52 -6.62 -32.42
C SER A 5 -16.65 -5.53 -31.35
N VAL A 6 -17.65 -4.65 -31.45
CA VAL A 6 -17.93 -3.64 -30.42
C VAL A 6 -18.30 -4.29 -29.09
N LEU A 7 -19.14 -5.33 -29.10
CA LEU A 7 -19.52 -6.04 -27.87
C LEU A 7 -18.31 -6.71 -27.19
N ALA A 8 -17.43 -7.35 -27.97
CA ALA A 8 -16.22 -7.97 -27.43
C ALA A 8 -15.28 -6.95 -26.77
N VAL A 9 -15.11 -5.78 -27.38
CA VAL A 9 -14.31 -4.68 -26.80
C VAL A 9 -14.94 -4.17 -25.49
N VAL A 10 -16.26 -3.97 -25.46
CA VAL A 10 -16.97 -3.52 -24.26
C VAL A 10 -16.81 -4.50 -23.11
N LEU A 11 -16.83 -5.80 -23.38
CA LEU A 11 -16.64 -6.85 -22.38
C LEU A 11 -15.22 -6.89 -21.78
N CYS A 12 -14.22 -6.32 -22.47
CA CYS A 12 -12.86 -6.18 -21.94
C CYS A 12 -12.64 -4.89 -21.14
N LEU A 13 -13.55 -3.89 -21.23
CA LEU A 13 -13.39 -2.62 -20.52
C LEU A 13 -13.25 -2.78 -18.99
N PRO A 14 -14.03 -3.65 -18.31
CA PRO A 14 -13.94 -3.77 -16.86
C PRO A 14 -12.55 -4.19 -16.35
N ILE A 15 -11.85 -5.09 -17.06
CA ILE A 15 -10.51 -5.55 -16.63
C ILE A 15 -9.43 -4.50 -16.92
N VAL A 16 -9.59 -3.73 -18.00
CA VAL A 16 -8.69 -2.61 -18.33
C VAL A 16 -8.83 -1.50 -17.29
N LEU A 17 -10.07 -1.14 -16.94
CA LEU A 17 -10.35 -0.16 -15.90
C LEU A 17 -9.85 -0.62 -14.54
N PHE A 18 -10.06 -1.90 -14.18
CA PHE A 18 -9.51 -2.49 -12.97
C PHE A 18 -7.99 -2.29 -12.90
N GLY A 19 -7.27 -2.70 -13.95
CA GLY A 19 -5.80 -2.54 -14.01
C GLY A 19 -5.36 -1.08 -13.84
N GLY A 20 -6.03 -0.16 -14.54
CA GLY A 20 -5.76 1.28 -14.40
C GLY A 20 -5.97 1.80 -12.98
N THR A 21 -7.07 1.43 -12.32
CA THR A 21 -7.32 1.85 -10.94
C THR A 21 -6.32 1.27 -9.94
N CYS A 22 -5.89 0.02 -10.11
CA CYS A 22 -4.86 -0.58 -9.27
C CYS A 22 -3.55 0.19 -9.37
N VAL A 23 -3.12 0.56 -10.58
CA VAL A 23 -1.90 1.36 -10.80
C VAL A 23 -2.02 2.73 -10.15
N VAL A 24 -3.16 3.39 -10.28
CA VAL A 24 -3.36 4.71 -9.64
C VAL A 24 -3.27 4.60 -8.13
N GLN A 25 -3.92 3.61 -7.52
CA GLN A 25 -3.85 3.40 -6.07
C GLN A 25 -2.44 3.07 -5.59
N ASP A 26 -1.70 2.24 -6.33
CA ASP A 26 -0.31 1.90 -6.05
C ASP A 26 0.59 3.14 -6.08
N ILE A 27 0.43 4.00 -7.09
CA ILE A 27 1.18 5.27 -7.20
C ILE A 27 0.81 6.22 -6.05
N LEU A 28 -0.48 6.40 -5.74
CA LEU A 28 -0.91 7.28 -4.66
C LEU A 28 -0.40 6.80 -3.31
N PHE A 29 -0.42 5.50 -3.07
CA PHE A 29 0.15 4.90 -1.86
C PHE A 29 1.67 5.08 -1.82
N GLY A 30 2.37 4.84 -2.93
CA GLY A 30 3.81 5.05 -3.06
C GLY A 30 4.24 6.49 -2.74
N ILE A 31 3.48 7.48 -3.20
CA ILE A 31 3.77 8.90 -2.94
C ILE A 31 3.47 9.28 -1.48
N ASN A 32 2.30 8.89 -0.96
CA ASN A 32 1.83 9.38 0.33
C ASN A 32 2.32 8.58 1.53
N VAL A 33 2.73 7.34 1.33
CA VAL A 33 3.17 6.43 2.39
C VAL A 33 4.61 6.01 2.18
N GLU A 34 4.93 5.24 1.13
CA GLU A 34 6.26 4.64 0.97
C GLU A 34 7.37 5.71 0.89
N GLY A 35 7.19 6.71 0.03
CA GLY A 35 8.15 7.79 -0.14
C GLY A 35 8.36 8.60 1.15
N ARG A 36 7.30 8.78 1.95
CA ARG A 36 7.39 9.50 3.23
C ARG A 36 8.03 8.66 4.32
N LEU A 37 7.70 7.38 4.42
CA LEU A 37 8.37 6.44 5.33
C LEU A 37 9.87 6.35 5.02
N LYS A 38 10.24 6.33 3.75
CA LYS A 38 11.66 6.41 3.34
C LYS A 38 12.31 7.71 3.83
N ARG A 39 11.65 8.86 3.63
CA ARG A 39 12.17 10.16 4.09
C ARG A 39 12.26 10.25 5.62
N ALA A 40 11.37 9.59 6.35
CA ALA A 40 11.43 9.47 7.80
C ALA A 40 12.63 8.62 8.25
N ALA A 41 12.89 7.51 7.56
CA ALA A 41 14.05 6.66 7.82
C ALA A 41 15.38 7.37 7.47
N ASP A 42 15.40 8.16 6.40
CA ASP A 42 16.59 8.93 5.96
C ASP A 42 16.74 10.27 6.72
N ALA A 43 15.86 10.57 7.69
CA ALA A 43 15.86 11.85 8.39
C ALA A 43 17.10 12.02 9.29
N ASN A 44 17.75 13.18 9.22
CA ASN A 44 18.91 13.52 10.05
C ASN A 44 18.55 14.26 11.35
N SER A 45 17.26 14.51 11.59
CA SER A 45 16.73 15.12 12.81
C SER A 45 15.42 14.47 13.23
N VAL A 46 15.16 14.51 14.54
CA VAL A 46 13.92 13.97 15.12
C VAL A 46 12.71 14.76 14.62
N GLU A 47 12.85 16.06 14.44
CA GLU A 47 11.80 16.95 14.00
C GLU A 47 11.34 16.62 12.56
N LEU A 48 12.30 16.32 11.66
CA LEU A 48 12.00 15.91 10.29
C LEU A 48 11.36 14.51 10.25
N ALA A 49 11.86 13.58 11.07
CA ALA A 49 11.26 12.25 11.21
C ALA A 49 9.80 12.32 11.69
N ILE A 50 9.52 13.16 12.70
CA ILE A 50 8.15 13.42 13.18
C ILE A 50 7.28 13.94 12.05
N GLN A 51 7.74 14.96 11.31
CA GLN A 51 6.95 15.58 10.25
C GLN A 51 6.51 14.56 9.18
N GLU A 52 7.42 13.70 8.73
CA GLU A 52 7.10 12.71 7.70
C GLU A 52 6.25 11.55 8.24
N MET A 53 6.55 11.05 9.45
CA MET A 53 5.75 10.01 10.11
C MET A 53 4.32 10.48 10.42
N ASP A 54 4.15 11.73 10.86
CA ASP A 54 2.85 12.31 11.16
C ASP A 54 1.98 12.44 9.90
N ALA A 55 2.58 12.81 8.77
CA ALA A 55 1.90 12.83 7.47
C ALA A 55 1.44 11.43 7.04
N VAL A 56 2.25 10.39 7.28
CA VAL A 56 1.89 9.00 6.98
C VAL A 56 0.73 8.54 7.88
N VAL A 57 0.85 8.70 9.20
CA VAL A 57 -0.20 8.28 10.15
C VAL A 57 -1.52 9.01 9.84
N THR A 58 -1.47 10.31 9.55
CA THR A 58 -2.65 11.09 9.15
C THR A 58 -3.27 10.54 7.87
N TYR A 59 -2.47 10.23 6.85
CA TYR A 59 -2.98 9.62 5.62
C TYR A 59 -3.69 8.29 5.88
N LEU A 60 -3.11 7.43 6.72
CA LEU A 60 -3.70 6.14 7.07
C LEU A 60 -5.02 6.32 7.83
N GLU A 61 -5.11 7.27 8.76
CA GLU A 61 -6.32 7.58 9.51
C GLU A 61 -7.45 8.11 8.61
N VAL A 62 -7.12 9.07 7.73
CA VAL A 62 -8.09 9.67 6.79
C VAL A 62 -8.61 8.65 5.77
N ASN A 63 -7.77 7.71 5.33
CA ASN A 63 -8.16 6.66 4.38
C ASN A 63 -8.69 5.39 5.06
N HIS A 64 -8.92 5.41 6.38
CA HIS A 64 -9.41 4.27 7.16
C HIS A 64 -8.55 3.00 7.05
N MET A 65 -7.23 3.19 6.93
CA MET A 65 -6.21 2.14 6.82
C MET A 65 -5.56 1.83 8.18
N THR A 66 -6.37 1.72 9.24
CA THR A 66 -5.89 1.64 10.63
C THR A 66 -6.06 0.27 11.29
N GLY A 67 -6.62 -0.70 10.58
CA GLY A 67 -6.90 -2.02 11.12
C GLY A 67 -7.52 -2.97 10.11
N GLY A 68 -7.42 -4.28 10.37
CA GLY A 68 -7.90 -5.34 9.48
C GLY A 68 -6.76 -6.08 8.78
N TYR A 69 -7.09 -6.83 7.74
CA TYR A 69 -6.15 -7.63 6.96
C TYR A 69 -6.25 -7.30 5.48
N THR A 70 -5.12 -7.24 4.79
CA THR A 70 -5.10 -7.05 3.33
C THR A 70 -5.58 -8.30 2.58
N SER A 71 -5.54 -9.48 3.21
CA SER A 71 -6.14 -10.71 2.69
C SER A 71 -7.65 -10.80 2.90
N ILE A 72 -8.26 -11.60 2.04
CA ILE A 72 -9.71 -11.87 2.04
C ILE A 72 -10.00 -13.25 2.60
N LEU A 73 -9.25 -14.27 2.16
CA LEU A 73 -9.55 -15.68 2.45
C LEU A 73 -8.70 -16.26 3.60
N TYR A 74 -7.40 -16.01 3.58
CA TYR A 74 -6.46 -16.57 4.55
C TYR A 74 -5.62 -15.45 5.15
N ARG A 75 -5.75 -15.24 6.45
CA ARG A 75 -5.12 -14.13 7.17
C ARG A 75 -3.75 -14.56 7.67
N THR A 76 -2.71 -13.85 7.25
CA THR A 76 -1.37 -14.04 7.78
C THR A 76 -0.89 -12.79 8.53
N PRO A 77 0.04 -12.93 9.50
CA PRO A 77 0.55 -11.79 10.27
C PRO A 77 1.21 -10.70 9.43
N ASP A 78 1.82 -11.05 8.28
CA ASP A 78 2.41 -10.08 7.34
C ASP A 78 1.37 -9.21 6.61
N GLU A 79 0.09 -9.52 6.77
CA GLU A 79 -1.03 -8.81 6.15
C GLU A 79 -1.85 -8.01 7.17
N ASP A 80 -1.47 -8.03 8.45
CA ASP A 80 -2.16 -7.34 9.53
C ASP A 80 -1.89 -5.83 9.50
N VAL A 81 -2.83 -5.09 8.93
CA VAL A 81 -2.78 -3.62 8.82
C VAL A 81 -2.85 -2.98 10.21
N GLY A 82 -3.55 -3.60 11.16
CA GLY A 82 -3.69 -3.07 12.51
C GLY A 82 -2.38 -3.12 13.27
N PHE A 83 -1.69 -4.26 13.22
CA PHE A 83 -0.36 -4.42 13.81
C PHE A 83 0.64 -3.42 13.20
N TRP A 84 0.66 -3.34 11.87
CA TRP A 84 1.54 -2.42 11.15
C TRP A 84 1.27 -0.95 11.51
N TYR A 85 0.01 -0.51 11.47
CA TYR A 85 -0.38 0.85 11.84
C TYR A 85 -0.04 1.18 13.30
N GLN A 86 -0.26 0.25 14.23
CA GLN A 86 0.09 0.44 15.64
C GLN A 86 1.59 0.62 15.85
N ASN A 87 2.43 -0.13 15.12
CA ASN A 87 3.88 0.04 15.18
C ASN A 87 4.30 1.43 14.70
N LEU A 88 3.75 1.90 13.57
CA LEU A 88 4.02 3.25 13.05
C LEU A 88 3.58 4.34 14.05
N LYS A 89 2.38 4.19 14.62
CA LYS A 89 1.84 5.15 15.59
C LYS A 89 2.65 5.16 16.87
N SER A 90 3.05 4.00 17.38
CA SER A 90 3.92 3.89 18.55
C SER A 90 5.29 4.53 18.31
N ALA A 91 5.89 4.30 17.13
CA ALA A 91 7.16 4.93 16.76
C ALA A 91 7.05 6.46 16.69
N LEU A 92 5.95 6.98 16.12
CA LEU A 92 5.68 8.42 16.09
C LEU A 92 5.52 9.01 17.51
N GLU A 93 4.79 8.34 18.39
CA GLU A 93 4.61 8.77 19.78
C GLU A 93 5.93 8.74 20.56
N GLU A 94 6.82 7.79 20.28
CA GLU A 94 8.17 7.74 20.85
C GLU A 94 9.00 8.95 20.39
N LEU A 95 8.98 9.28 19.10
CA LEU A 95 9.65 10.47 18.57
C LEU A 95 9.11 11.76 19.20
N LYS A 96 7.80 11.90 19.35
CA LYS A 96 7.15 13.09 19.95
C LYS A 96 7.51 13.29 21.43
N ARG A 97 7.98 12.25 22.13
CA ARG A 97 8.38 12.33 23.54
C ARG A 97 9.83 12.81 23.74
N VAL A 98 10.60 12.93 22.66
CA VAL A 98 11.98 13.44 22.73
C VAL A 98 11.97 14.88 23.23
N ARG A 99 12.72 15.16 24.29
CA ARG A 99 12.81 16.50 24.88
C ARG A 99 13.93 17.30 24.21
N PRO A 100 13.87 18.64 24.22
CA PRO A 100 14.96 19.47 23.73
C PRO A 100 16.31 19.12 24.38
N GLU A 101 16.27 18.80 25.68
CA GLU A 101 17.43 18.44 26.52
C GLU A 101 18.00 17.03 26.26
N THR A 102 17.35 16.23 25.42
CA THR A 102 17.82 14.88 25.08
C THR A 102 19.16 14.96 24.37
N THR A 103 20.11 14.14 24.83
CA THR A 103 21.49 14.20 24.34
C THR A 103 21.58 13.87 22.85
N PRO A 104 22.61 14.36 22.13
CA PRO A 104 22.81 14.02 20.72
C PRO A 104 22.88 12.51 20.46
N LEU A 105 23.49 11.74 21.38
CA LEU A 105 23.61 10.28 21.26
C LEU A 105 22.24 9.59 21.39
N GLU A 106 21.41 10.00 22.35
CA GLU A 106 20.05 9.48 22.52
C GLU A 106 19.17 9.78 21.30
N ARG A 107 19.28 10.98 20.72
CA ARG A 107 18.57 11.34 19.49
C ARG A 107 18.95 10.42 18.33
N THR A 108 20.23 10.15 18.14
CA THR A 108 20.71 9.20 17.11
C THR A 108 20.17 7.79 17.36
N ASN A 109 20.19 7.30 18.60
CA ASN A 109 19.68 5.98 18.94
C ASN A 109 18.18 5.84 18.64
N ILE A 110 17.39 6.87 18.94
CA ILE A 110 15.95 6.89 18.64
C ILE A 110 15.71 6.88 17.12
N LEU A 111 16.49 7.66 16.35
CA LEU A 111 16.40 7.64 14.89
C LEU A 111 16.81 6.29 14.29
N MET A 112 17.86 5.65 14.81
CA MET A 112 18.25 4.31 14.39
C MET A 112 17.16 3.27 14.67
N LYS A 113 16.53 3.31 15.84
CA LYS A 113 15.41 2.42 16.17
C LYS A 113 14.20 2.65 15.26
N LEU A 114 13.92 3.91 14.89
CA LEU A 114 12.92 4.23 13.88
C LEU A 114 13.27 3.58 12.54
N MET A 115 14.51 3.72 12.07
CA MET A 115 14.96 3.08 10.84
C MET A 115 14.76 1.56 10.87
N GLU A 116 15.14 0.89 11.96
CA GLU A 116 14.94 -0.56 12.14
C GLU A 116 13.46 -0.96 12.14
N THR A 117 12.57 -0.10 12.66
CA THR A 117 11.12 -0.35 12.64
C THR A 117 10.52 -0.19 11.24
N LEU A 118 11.08 0.72 10.44
CA LEU A 118 10.59 1.04 9.10
C LEU A 118 11.18 0.14 8.01
N ILE A 119 12.39 -0.36 8.21
CA ILE A 119 13.17 -1.09 7.21
C ILE A 119 13.32 -2.54 7.64
N ASP A 120 12.79 -3.45 6.83
CA ASP A 120 13.14 -4.86 6.93
C ASP A 120 14.42 -5.15 6.12
N SER A 121 15.30 -5.97 6.68
CA SER A 121 16.54 -6.41 6.03
C SER A 121 16.21 -7.50 5.01
N GLY A 122 15.76 -7.11 3.81
CA GLY A 122 15.48 -8.05 2.74
C GLY A 122 16.74 -8.79 2.26
N GLU A 123 16.59 -10.07 1.88
CA GLU A 123 17.64 -11.01 1.43
C GLU A 123 18.56 -10.52 0.29
N ASN A 124 18.30 -9.35 -0.33
CA ASN A 124 19.07 -8.81 -1.45
C ASN A 124 19.70 -7.43 -1.20
N GLY A 125 19.91 -7.04 0.07
CA GLY A 125 20.61 -5.78 0.42
C GLY A 125 19.86 -4.50 0.03
N LYS A 126 18.57 -4.61 -0.32
CA LYS A 126 17.66 -3.47 -0.46
C LYS A 126 16.89 -3.33 0.84
N SER A 127 17.00 -2.17 1.46
CA SER A 127 16.13 -1.73 2.55
C SER A 127 14.69 -1.68 2.04
N ILE A 128 13.88 -2.69 2.36
CA ILE A 128 12.46 -2.72 1.98
C ILE A 128 11.68 -2.12 3.15
N ILE A 129 10.83 -1.15 2.86
CA ILE A 129 9.95 -0.60 3.90
C ILE A 129 8.98 -1.71 4.29
N THR A 130 8.86 -2.01 5.58
CA THR A 130 7.94 -3.07 6.06
C THR A 130 6.52 -2.61 5.81
N ILE A 131 5.85 -3.18 4.81
CA ILE A 131 4.49 -2.80 4.40
C ILE A 131 3.68 -4.07 4.09
N PRO A 132 2.44 -4.18 4.59
CA PRO A 132 1.56 -5.30 4.25
C PRO A 132 1.31 -5.40 2.75
N ARG A 133 1.43 -6.60 2.19
CA ARG A 133 1.23 -6.82 0.75
C ARG A 133 -0.20 -6.48 0.35
N GLY A 134 -0.35 -5.76 -0.76
CA GLY A 134 -1.66 -5.38 -1.30
C GLY A 134 -2.38 -4.26 -0.54
N ILE A 135 -1.69 -3.56 0.37
CA ILE A 135 -2.28 -2.47 1.17
C ILE A 135 -2.75 -1.28 0.32
N ALA A 136 -2.20 -1.07 -0.88
CA ALA A 136 -2.57 0.05 -1.74
C ALA A 136 -4.07 0.10 -2.09
N VAL A 137 -4.74 -1.05 -2.13
CA VAL A 137 -6.20 -1.14 -2.40
C VAL A 137 -7.04 -1.34 -1.14
N PHE A 138 -6.41 -1.39 0.04
CA PHE A 138 -7.08 -1.45 1.33
C PHE A 138 -7.76 -0.09 1.65
N PRO A 139 -8.94 -0.05 2.29
CA PRO A 139 -9.73 -1.14 2.89
C PRO A 139 -10.66 -1.89 1.92
N HIS A 140 -10.67 -1.51 0.65
CA HIS A 140 -11.62 -2.04 -0.33
C HIS A 140 -11.14 -3.33 -1.04
N ASN A 141 -10.16 -4.04 -0.46
CA ASN A 141 -9.55 -5.24 -1.02
C ASN A 141 -10.58 -6.28 -1.51
N THR A 142 -11.67 -6.48 -0.76
CA THR A 142 -12.75 -7.40 -1.14
C THR A 142 -13.48 -6.95 -2.41
N LEU A 143 -13.76 -5.65 -2.56
CA LEU A 143 -14.38 -5.09 -3.76
C LEU A 143 -13.47 -5.22 -4.97
N TYR A 144 -12.18 -4.94 -4.80
CA TYR A 144 -11.18 -5.12 -5.86
C TYR A 144 -11.07 -6.59 -6.29
N CYS A 145 -11.12 -7.54 -5.35
CA CYS A 145 -11.12 -8.96 -5.69
C CYS A 145 -12.37 -9.36 -6.48
N LEU A 146 -13.56 -8.91 -6.06
CA LEU A 146 -14.80 -9.17 -6.80
C LEU A 146 -14.77 -8.55 -8.20
N TRP A 147 -14.27 -7.32 -8.33
CA TRP A 147 -14.11 -6.67 -9.62
C TRP A 147 -13.13 -7.45 -10.51
N ALA A 148 -12.00 -7.92 -9.96
CA ALA A 148 -11.05 -8.74 -10.71
C ALA A 148 -11.70 -10.03 -11.25
N ILE A 149 -12.49 -10.73 -10.42
CA ILE A 149 -13.18 -11.96 -10.82
C ILE A 149 -14.22 -11.68 -11.90
N LEU A 150 -15.12 -10.72 -11.67
CA LEU A 150 -16.18 -10.38 -12.63
C LEU A 150 -15.61 -9.85 -13.94
N GLY A 151 -14.62 -8.95 -13.84
CA GLY A 151 -13.91 -8.39 -14.99
C GLY A 151 -13.19 -9.48 -15.80
N GLY A 152 -12.51 -10.40 -15.13
CA GLY A 152 -11.86 -11.56 -15.75
C GLY A 152 -12.85 -12.45 -16.49
N ILE A 153 -13.99 -12.79 -15.87
CA ILE A 153 -15.05 -13.58 -16.52
C ILE A 153 -15.57 -12.87 -17.76
N THR A 154 -15.90 -11.57 -17.66
CA THR A 154 -16.40 -10.81 -18.81
C THR A 154 -15.39 -10.72 -19.93
N ALA A 155 -14.10 -10.55 -19.62
CA ALA A 155 -13.03 -10.50 -20.60
C ALA A 155 -12.88 -11.86 -21.32
N ILE A 156 -12.93 -12.97 -20.58
CA ILE A 156 -12.87 -14.33 -21.17
C ILE A 156 -14.03 -14.54 -22.13
N VAL A 157 -15.26 -14.19 -21.74
CA VAL A 157 -16.44 -14.28 -22.62
C VAL A 157 -16.26 -13.43 -23.88
N GLY A 158 -15.75 -12.20 -23.73
CA GLY A 158 -15.47 -11.30 -24.85
C GLY A 158 -14.46 -11.88 -25.84
N VAL A 159 -13.37 -12.45 -25.32
CA VAL A 159 -12.31 -13.10 -26.13
C VAL A 159 -12.85 -14.32 -26.85
N VAL A 160 -13.54 -15.24 -26.15
CA VAL A 160 -14.13 -16.45 -26.75
C VAL A 160 -15.12 -16.10 -27.86
N GLN A 161 -15.98 -15.09 -27.65
CA GLN A 161 -16.91 -14.63 -28.67
C GLN A 161 -16.20 -14.07 -29.91
N ALA A 162 -15.08 -13.36 -29.73
CA ALA A 162 -14.28 -12.84 -30.83
C ALA A 162 -13.64 -13.98 -31.65
N PHE A 163 -13.10 -15.01 -30.97
CA PHE A 163 -12.48 -16.18 -31.61
C PHE A 163 -13.48 -17.05 -32.37
N LEU A 164 -14.62 -17.40 -31.77
CA LEU A 164 -15.64 -18.25 -32.40
C LEU A 164 -16.26 -17.66 -33.67
N LYS A 165 -16.17 -16.33 -33.86
CA LYS A 165 -16.67 -15.65 -35.06
C LYS A 165 -15.58 -15.34 -36.09
N SER A 166 -14.33 -15.66 -35.77
CA SER A 166 -13.19 -15.53 -36.69
C SER A 166 -12.87 -16.84 -37.41
N ILE A 167 -13.43 -17.97 -36.96
CA ILE A 167 -13.43 -19.29 -37.60
C ILE A 167 -14.68 -19.39 -38.47
#